data_AF-A0A810QHU8-F1
#
_entry.id   AF-A0A810QHU8-F1
#
_cell.length_a   1.000
_cell.length_b   1.000
_cell.length_c   1.000
_cell.angle_alpha   90.00
_cell.angle_beta   90.00
_cell.angle_gamma   90.00
#
_symmetry.space_group_name_H-M   'P 1'
#
loop_
_entity.id
_entity.type
_entity.pdbx_description
1 polymer ?
#
loop_
_entity_poly.entity_id
_entity_poly.type
_entity_poly.pdbx_seq_one_letter_code
_entity_poly.pdbx_strand_id
1 'polypeptide(L)'
;MSEELMLYSYSASPLAVQKKPHTGDYEISVFGGAPATLRRGVDFGMIRRKDGSAQTKHPTLFKAGAEKVAVAYGLCQRYHIESKLEDAESGFFFYAVRCDLVKIVDGREYTITSSYGSANTREGRNGRQSPFDGANSALKMAQKRALVSAALSLGCMSDSFTQDVESDTEDASAYFNAKNPEFPISPAQVKFFYAAAGRHGLTKQDAKALLKKYGYSSAKDILTKDFDTILEELEGADA
;
A
#
# COMPACT_ATOMS: atom_id res chain seq x y z
N MET A 1 -44.22 -5.76 27.60
CA MET A 1 -42.76 -5.82 27.76
C MET A 1 -42.21 -4.55 27.19
N SER A 2 -41.67 -3.67 28.03
CA SER A 2 -41.12 -2.38 27.61
C SER A 2 -39.85 -2.60 26.79
N GLU A 3 -39.85 -2.13 25.54
CA GLU A 3 -38.60 -1.95 24.79
C GLU A 3 -37.82 -0.83 25.48
N GLU A 4 -36.85 -1.23 26.29
CA GLU A 4 -35.87 -0.32 26.86
C GLU A 4 -34.99 0.19 25.70
N LEU A 5 -35.14 1.48 25.36
CA LEU A 5 -34.21 2.19 24.49
C LEU A 5 -32.84 2.22 25.17
N MET A 6 -31.99 1.23 24.91
CA MET A 6 -30.58 1.34 25.26
C MET A 6 -30.01 2.55 24.52
N LEU A 7 -29.57 3.57 25.28
CA LEU A 7 -28.78 4.66 24.76
C LEU A 7 -27.53 4.08 24.09
N TYR A 8 -27.42 4.22 22.78
CA TYR A 8 -26.25 3.83 22.01
C TYR A 8 -25.04 4.67 22.47
N SER A 9 -24.19 4.11 23.33
CA SER A 9 -22.93 4.74 23.71
C SER A 9 -21.90 4.50 22.62
N TYR A 10 -21.61 5.53 21.81
CA TYR A 10 -20.58 5.46 20.77
C TYR A 10 -19.22 5.91 21.33
N SER A 11 -18.49 4.99 21.95
CA SER A 11 -17.09 5.22 22.36
C SER A 11 -16.14 4.78 21.23
N ALA A 12 -16.08 5.55 20.15
CA ALA A 12 -15.12 5.31 19.07
C ALA A 12 -13.95 6.29 19.15
N SER A 13 -12.75 5.77 18.88
CA SER A 13 -11.54 6.57 18.70
C SER A 13 -11.05 6.43 17.26
N PRO A 14 -10.45 7.48 16.66
CA PRO A 14 -9.77 7.38 15.38
C PRO A 14 -8.71 6.28 15.40
N LEU A 15 -8.33 5.78 14.22
CA LEU A 15 -7.17 4.90 14.11
C LEU A 15 -5.94 5.66 14.60
N ALA A 16 -5.20 5.10 15.55
CA ALA A 16 -3.92 5.68 15.94
C ALA A 16 -2.93 5.44 14.80
N VAL A 17 -2.43 6.52 14.20
CA VAL A 17 -1.41 6.48 13.15
C VAL A 17 -0.15 7.17 13.64
N GLN A 18 0.94 6.42 13.78
CA GLN A 18 2.21 6.96 14.26
C GLN A 18 3.33 6.68 13.27
N LYS A 19 4.04 7.74 12.89
CA LYS A 19 5.19 7.61 12.00
C LYS A 19 6.40 7.11 12.78
N LYS A 20 7.03 6.01 12.32
CA LYS A 20 8.26 5.48 12.91
C LYS A 20 9.44 6.41 12.54
N PRO A 21 10.17 6.99 13.52
CA PRO A 21 11.18 8.03 13.26
C PRO A 21 12.30 7.63 12.30
N HIS A 22 12.67 6.33 12.25
CA HIS A 22 13.86 5.87 11.54
C HIS A 22 13.58 5.23 10.17
N THR A 23 12.53 4.43 10.03
CA THR A 23 12.16 3.79 8.75
C THR A 23 11.26 4.67 7.90
N GLY A 24 10.56 5.61 8.55
CA GLY A 24 9.52 6.41 7.91
C GLY A 24 8.26 5.60 7.57
N ASP A 25 8.13 4.39 8.11
CA ASP A 25 6.91 3.58 8.11
C ASP A 25 5.84 4.21 9.01
N TYR A 26 4.62 3.70 8.91
CA TYR A 26 3.55 4.03 9.86
C TYR A 26 3.14 2.81 10.65
N GLU A 27 2.97 2.98 11.94
CA GLU A 27 2.24 2.04 12.78
C GLU A 27 0.79 2.48 12.84
N ILE A 28 -0.11 1.52 12.63
CA ILE A 28 -1.55 1.71 12.80
C ILE A 28 -2.03 0.83 13.95
N SER A 29 -2.88 1.37 14.83
CA SER A 29 -3.48 0.60 15.92
C SER A 29 -4.97 0.90 16.03
N VAL A 30 -5.77 -0.15 15.96
CA VAL A 30 -7.20 -0.14 16.25
C VAL A 30 -7.38 -0.39 17.73
N PHE A 31 -8.34 0.30 18.37
CA PHE A 31 -8.64 0.10 19.78
C PHE A 31 -8.91 -1.39 20.08
N GLY A 32 -8.17 -1.94 21.05
CA GLY A 32 -8.27 -3.36 21.43
C GLY A 32 -7.64 -4.35 20.45
N GLY A 33 -7.03 -3.89 19.36
CA GLY A 33 -6.30 -4.71 18.38
C GLY A 33 -4.78 -4.60 18.53
N ALA A 34 -4.07 -5.61 18.02
CA ALA A 34 -2.62 -5.55 17.91
C ALA A 34 -2.22 -4.48 16.87
N PRO A 35 -1.13 -3.71 17.11
CA PRO A 35 -0.65 -2.76 16.12
C PRO A 35 -0.17 -3.47 14.85
N ALA A 36 -0.38 -2.84 13.70
CA ALA A 36 0.12 -3.28 12.41
C ALA A 36 1.05 -2.23 11.80
N THR A 37 2.07 -2.67 11.06
CA THR A 37 2.98 -1.76 10.36
C THR A 37 2.60 -1.65 8.88
N LEU A 38 2.35 -0.42 8.44
CA LEU A 38 2.35 -0.01 7.05
C LEU A 38 3.80 0.31 6.66
N ARG A 39 4.35 -0.43 5.69
CA ARG A 39 5.71 -0.32 5.18
C ARG A 39 5.77 0.59 3.97
N ARG A 40 6.71 1.53 3.97
CA ARG A 40 6.96 2.44 2.85
C ARG A 40 7.34 1.66 1.58
N GLY A 41 6.78 2.06 0.44
CA GLY A 41 7.00 1.41 -0.86
C GLY A 41 6.20 0.12 -1.07
N VAL A 42 5.58 -0.43 -0.02
CA VAL A 42 4.73 -1.63 -0.09
C VAL A 42 3.28 -1.25 0.13
N ASP A 43 3.00 -0.59 1.25
CA ASP A 43 1.63 -0.25 1.69
C ASP A 43 1.24 1.18 1.36
N PHE A 44 2.24 2.07 1.20
CA PHE A 44 2.05 3.46 0.82
C PHE A 44 3.32 4.03 0.17
N GLY A 45 3.23 5.14 -0.55
CA GLY A 45 4.40 5.78 -1.16
C GLY A 45 4.16 7.23 -1.59
N MET A 46 5.24 7.99 -1.72
CA MET A 46 5.17 9.33 -2.31
C MET A 46 5.17 9.21 -3.82
N ILE A 47 4.07 9.62 -4.45
CA ILE A 47 4.03 9.78 -5.90
C ILE A 47 4.81 11.03 -6.29
N ARG A 48 5.74 10.86 -7.22
CA ARG A 48 6.63 11.92 -7.70
C ARG A 48 6.38 12.22 -9.16
N ARG A 49 6.52 13.49 -9.53
CA ARG A 49 6.55 13.96 -10.91
C ARG A 49 7.89 13.59 -11.57
N LYS A 50 7.99 13.75 -12.88
CA LYS A 50 9.21 13.48 -13.67
C LYS A 50 10.44 14.27 -13.19
N ASP A 51 10.22 15.46 -12.63
CA ASP A 51 11.27 16.30 -12.05
C ASP A 51 11.71 15.87 -10.62
N GLY A 52 11.14 14.79 -10.09
CA GLY A 52 11.40 14.26 -8.76
C GLY A 52 10.64 14.98 -7.63
N SER A 53 9.88 16.04 -7.91
CA SER A 53 9.03 16.72 -6.93
C SER A 53 7.84 15.85 -6.51
N ALA A 54 7.40 16.00 -5.26
CA ALA A 54 6.21 15.30 -4.79
C ALA A 54 4.95 15.87 -5.46
N GLN A 55 4.05 14.99 -5.92
CA GLN A 55 2.78 15.40 -6.53
C GLN A 55 1.77 15.84 -5.47
N THR A 56 1.81 15.24 -4.28
CA THR A 56 1.00 15.61 -3.12
C THR A 56 1.84 15.88 -1.88
N LYS A 57 1.23 16.54 -0.89
CA LYS A 57 1.86 16.82 0.41
C LYS A 57 2.07 15.54 1.23
N HIS A 58 1.10 14.63 1.20
CA HIS A 58 1.09 13.36 1.93
C HIS A 58 1.32 12.18 0.98
N PRO A 59 1.88 11.06 1.48
CA PRO A 59 2.02 9.84 0.68
C PRO A 59 0.66 9.26 0.30
N THR A 60 0.61 8.54 -0.81
CA THR A 60 -0.58 7.82 -1.25
C THR A 60 -0.65 6.45 -0.58
N LEU A 61 -1.82 6.09 -0.05
CA LEU A 61 -2.07 4.74 0.47
C LEU A 61 -2.30 3.80 -0.72
N PHE A 62 -1.58 2.68 -0.76
CA PHE A 62 -1.73 1.66 -1.79
C PHE A 62 -2.79 0.64 -1.39
N LYS A 63 -3.22 -0.19 -2.36
CA LYS A 63 -4.18 -1.26 -2.10
C LYS A 63 -3.75 -2.16 -0.94
N ALA A 64 -2.47 -2.56 -0.91
CA ALA A 64 -1.93 -3.40 0.15
C ALA A 64 -2.09 -2.76 1.55
N GLY A 65 -1.85 -1.44 1.65
CA GLY A 65 -2.08 -0.71 2.89
C GLY A 65 -3.56 -0.64 3.27
N ALA A 66 -4.45 -0.39 2.31
CA ALA A 66 -5.90 -0.37 2.55
C ALA A 66 -6.45 -1.74 2.99
N GLU A 67 -5.93 -2.83 2.42
CA GLU A 67 -6.26 -4.20 2.83
C GLU A 67 -5.81 -4.46 4.28
N LYS A 68 -4.59 -4.05 4.65
CA LYS A 68 -4.10 -4.15 6.04
C LYS A 68 -4.96 -3.37 7.02
N VAL A 69 -5.41 -2.17 6.65
CA VAL A 69 -6.33 -1.39 7.48
C VAL A 69 -7.65 -2.14 7.67
N ALA A 70 -8.26 -2.65 6.60
CA ALA A 70 -9.51 -3.42 6.70
C ALA A 70 -9.34 -4.65 7.62
N VAL A 71 -8.24 -5.38 7.47
CA VAL A 71 -7.91 -6.55 8.31
C VAL A 71 -7.64 -6.16 9.76
N ALA A 72 -7.00 -5.02 10.03
CA ALA A 72 -6.75 -4.53 11.39
C ALA A 72 -8.07 -4.25 12.16
N TYR A 73 -9.11 -3.81 11.46
CA TYR A 73 -10.48 -3.70 12.01
C TYR A 73 -11.26 -5.03 11.99
N GLY A 74 -10.66 -6.09 11.45
CA GLY A 74 -11.30 -7.39 11.27
C GLY A 74 -12.52 -7.31 10.36
N LEU A 75 -12.43 -6.54 9.27
CA LEU A 75 -13.48 -6.33 8.28
C LEU A 75 -13.18 -7.07 6.97
N CYS A 76 -14.24 -7.53 6.32
CA CYS A 76 -14.18 -8.10 4.98
C CYS A 76 -14.56 -7.05 3.94
N GLN A 77 -14.15 -7.27 2.69
CA GLN A 77 -14.47 -6.39 1.57
C GLN A 77 -15.61 -7.02 0.76
N ARG A 78 -16.61 -6.21 0.40
CA ARG A 78 -17.65 -6.53 -0.59
C ARG A 78 -17.59 -5.48 -1.68
N TYR A 79 -17.63 -5.91 -2.94
CA TYR A 79 -17.57 -5.01 -4.08
C TYR A 79 -18.84 -5.10 -4.89
N HIS A 80 -19.36 -3.96 -5.29
CA HIS A 80 -20.56 -3.83 -6.11
C HIS A 80 -20.24 -2.97 -7.31
N ILE A 81 -20.56 -3.44 -8.51
CA ILE A 81 -20.48 -2.60 -9.71
C ILE A 81 -21.76 -1.75 -9.72
N GLU A 82 -21.61 -0.46 -9.48
CA GLU A 82 -22.71 0.52 -9.43
C GLU A 82 -23.08 1.02 -10.83
N SER A 83 -22.07 1.17 -11.68
CA SER A 83 -22.27 1.58 -13.07
C SER A 83 -21.20 0.97 -13.96
N LYS A 84 -21.60 0.65 -15.18
CA LYS A 84 -20.77 0.05 -16.20
C LYS A 84 -21.22 0.55 -17.55
N LEU A 85 -20.29 1.09 -18.33
CA LEU A 85 -20.50 1.50 -19.71
C LEU A 85 -19.43 0.84 -20.57
N GLU A 86 -19.85 -0.01 -21.50
CA GLU A 86 -18.97 -0.70 -22.45
C GLU A 86 -19.43 -0.37 -23.86
N ASP A 87 -18.63 0.44 -24.54
CA ASP A 87 -18.76 0.71 -25.95
C ASP A 87 -17.62 -0.01 -26.68
N ALA A 88 -17.94 -1.19 -27.19
CA ALA A 88 -16.99 -2.02 -27.92
C ALA A 88 -16.60 -1.40 -29.27
N GLU A 89 -17.42 -0.52 -29.85
CA GLU A 89 -17.10 0.15 -31.12
C GLU A 89 -16.05 1.24 -30.92
N SER A 90 -16.21 2.09 -29.90
CA SER A 90 -15.22 3.13 -29.59
C SER A 90 -14.07 2.66 -28.71
N GLY A 91 -14.13 1.44 -28.18
CA GLY A 91 -13.20 0.91 -27.19
C GLY A 91 -13.29 1.60 -25.83
N PHE A 92 -14.43 2.21 -25.51
CA PHE A 92 -14.61 2.92 -24.24
C PHE A 92 -15.23 2.01 -23.18
N PHE A 93 -14.50 1.77 -22.09
CA PHE A 93 -14.97 0.99 -20.95
C PHE A 93 -14.84 1.85 -19.70
N PHE A 94 -15.94 2.04 -18.99
CA PHE A 94 -16.01 2.76 -17.71
C PHE A 94 -16.67 1.89 -16.65
N TYR A 95 -16.12 1.95 -15.43
CA TYR A 95 -16.64 1.24 -14.27
C TYR A 95 -16.72 2.19 -13.09
N ALA A 96 -17.85 2.18 -12.38
CA ALA A 96 -17.99 2.71 -11.04
C ALA A 96 -18.27 1.56 -10.08
N VAL A 97 -17.50 1.48 -9.01
CA VAL A 97 -17.52 0.39 -8.04
C VAL A 97 -17.71 0.97 -6.65
N ARG A 98 -18.62 0.39 -5.87
CA ARG A 98 -18.72 0.58 -4.42
C ARG A 98 -17.96 -0.53 -3.70
N CYS A 99 -17.20 -0.16 -2.67
CA CYS A 99 -16.59 -1.08 -1.74
C CYS A 99 -17.23 -0.89 -0.36
N ASP A 100 -17.82 -1.96 0.16
CA ASP A 100 -18.36 -2.03 1.52
C ASP A 100 -17.36 -2.78 2.40
N LEU A 101 -16.94 -2.17 3.51
CA LEU A 101 -16.18 -2.83 4.57
C LEU A 101 -17.17 -3.38 5.60
N VAL A 102 -17.27 -4.69 5.68
CA VAL A 102 -18.31 -5.39 6.44
C VAL A 102 -17.73 -6.17 7.61
N LYS A 103 -18.43 -6.15 8.75
CA LYS A 103 -18.20 -7.04 9.88
C LYS A 103 -19.18 -8.20 9.81
N ILE A 104 -18.69 -9.42 10.03
CA ILE A 104 -19.56 -10.60 10.15
C ILE A 104 -19.60 -10.98 11.64
N VAL A 105 -20.80 -11.00 12.21
CA VAL A 105 -21.05 -11.41 13.60
C VAL A 105 -22.18 -12.44 13.57
N ASP A 106 -21.91 -13.65 14.07
CA ASP A 106 -22.86 -14.77 14.11
C ASP A 106 -23.54 -15.04 12.75
N GLY A 107 -22.76 -14.96 11.67
CA GLY A 107 -23.25 -15.17 10.30
C GLY A 107 -24.02 -14.01 9.69
N ARG A 108 -24.22 -12.90 10.43
CA ARG A 108 -24.87 -11.69 9.93
C ARG A 108 -23.83 -10.64 9.53
N GLU A 109 -23.99 -10.08 8.33
CA GLU A 109 -23.16 -9.00 7.82
C GLU A 109 -23.67 -7.63 8.29
N TYR A 110 -22.73 -6.78 8.70
CA TYR A 110 -22.95 -5.38 9.07
C TYR A 110 -22.00 -4.50 8.28
N THR A 111 -22.52 -3.61 7.43
CA THR A 111 -21.70 -2.64 6.71
C THR A 111 -21.25 -1.54 7.68
N ILE A 112 -19.93 -1.41 7.84
CA ILE A 112 -19.31 -0.44 8.75
C ILE A 112 -19.01 0.86 8.01
N THR A 113 -18.51 0.75 6.78
CA THR A 113 -18.30 1.90 5.91
C THR A 113 -18.42 1.48 4.44
N SER A 114 -18.77 2.44 3.60
CA SER A 114 -18.85 2.27 2.15
C SER A 114 -18.16 3.43 1.48
N SER A 115 -17.44 3.16 0.39
CA SER A 115 -16.95 4.22 -0.49
C SER A 115 -16.96 3.77 -1.94
N TYR A 116 -16.74 4.73 -2.84
CA TYR A 116 -16.86 4.56 -4.28
C TYR A 116 -15.52 4.84 -4.97
N GLY A 117 -15.31 4.17 -6.09
CA GLY A 117 -14.18 4.40 -6.98
C GLY A 117 -14.62 4.18 -8.41
N SER A 118 -14.09 4.98 -9.34
CA SER A 118 -14.38 4.83 -10.76
C SER A 118 -13.10 4.85 -11.57
N ALA A 119 -13.11 4.15 -12.70
CA ALA A 119 -12.05 4.26 -13.69
C ALA A 119 -12.51 3.94 -15.10
N ASN A 120 -11.77 4.39 -16.12
CA ASN A 120 -12.09 4.13 -17.52
C ASN A 120 -10.87 3.96 -18.44
N THR A 121 -11.11 3.48 -19.65
CA THR A 121 -10.04 3.16 -20.61
C THR A 121 -9.36 4.36 -21.25
N ARG A 122 -9.92 5.57 -21.11
CA ARG A 122 -9.34 6.83 -21.62
C ARG A 122 -8.45 7.55 -20.60
N GLU A 123 -8.24 6.98 -19.42
CA GLU A 123 -7.25 7.52 -18.48
C GLU A 123 -5.83 7.36 -19.02
N GLY A 124 -4.99 8.40 -18.87
CA GLY A 124 -3.66 8.48 -19.50
C GLY A 124 -2.71 7.32 -19.17
N ARG A 125 -2.95 6.63 -18.05
CA ARG A 125 -2.17 5.48 -17.59
C ARG A 125 -2.26 4.25 -18.51
N ASN A 126 -3.34 4.10 -19.27
CA ASN A 126 -3.51 2.93 -20.13
C ASN A 126 -2.60 2.97 -21.38
N GLY A 127 -1.87 4.07 -21.59
CA GLY A 127 -0.72 4.13 -22.49
C GLY A 127 -1.02 3.66 -23.91
N ARG A 128 -0.24 2.67 -24.38
CA ARG A 128 -0.34 2.06 -25.71
C ARG A 128 -1.19 0.78 -25.74
N GLN A 129 -1.76 0.38 -24.60
CA GLN A 129 -2.55 -0.83 -24.50
C GLN A 129 -3.83 -0.68 -25.32
N SER A 130 -4.30 -1.77 -25.97
CA SER A 130 -5.60 -1.73 -26.62
C SER A 130 -6.68 -1.43 -25.58
N PRO A 131 -7.70 -0.63 -25.90
CA PRO A 131 -8.74 -0.32 -24.91
C PRO A 131 -9.49 -1.57 -24.42
N PHE A 132 -9.55 -2.63 -25.22
CA PHE A 132 -10.13 -3.94 -24.86
C PHE A 132 -9.33 -4.64 -23.76
N ASP A 133 -8.00 -4.66 -23.88
CA ASP A 133 -7.15 -5.21 -22.81
C ASP A 133 -7.16 -4.30 -21.57
N GLY A 134 -7.39 -3.00 -21.76
CA GLY A 134 -7.50 -2.00 -20.71
C GLY A 134 -8.79 -2.08 -19.87
N ALA A 135 -9.83 -2.78 -20.35
CA ALA A 135 -11.12 -2.88 -19.66
C ALA A 135 -10.97 -3.52 -18.26
N ASN A 136 -10.21 -4.61 -18.15
CA ASN A 136 -9.93 -5.25 -16.86
C ASN A 136 -9.06 -4.38 -15.94
N SER A 137 -8.10 -3.63 -16.52
CA SER A 137 -7.30 -2.67 -15.77
C SER A 137 -8.18 -1.57 -15.17
N ALA A 138 -9.13 -1.03 -15.94
CA ALA A 138 -10.10 -0.05 -15.46
C ALA A 138 -10.97 -0.62 -14.33
N LEU A 139 -11.53 -1.83 -14.47
CA LEU A 139 -12.31 -2.45 -13.40
C LEU A 139 -11.51 -2.62 -12.09
N LYS A 140 -10.27 -3.13 -12.19
CA LYS A 140 -9.38 -3.31 -11.05
C LYS A 140 -8.97 -1.98 -10.41
N MET A 141 -8.79 -0.94 -11.23
CA MET A 141 -8.51 0.41 -10.75
C MET A 141 -9.71 0.98 -9.99
N ALA A 142 -10.92 0.85 -10.53
CA ALA A 142 -12.15 1.29 -9.84
C ALA A 142 -12.30 0.58 -8.47
N GLN A 143 -12.10 -0.74 -8.42
CA GLN A 143 -12.11 -1.51 -7.16
C GLN A 143 -11.05 -1.03 -6.17
N LYS A 144 -9.82 -0.83 -6.63
CA LYS A 144 -8.71 -0.32 -5.79
C LYS A 144 -9.05 1.04 -5.19
N ARG A 145 -9.55 1.98 -6.01
CA ARG A 145 -9.94 3.33 -5.59
C ARG A 145 -11.03 3.28 -4.53
N ALA A 146 -12.05 2.46 -4.76
CA ALA A 146 -13.15 2.27 -3.81
C ALA A 146 -12.65 1.75 -2.44
N LEU A 147 -11.77 0.74 -2.45
CA LEU A 147 -11.20 0.19 -1.21
C LEU A 147 -10.34 1.21 -0.47
N VAL A 148 -9.41 1.88 -1.16
CA VAL A 148 -8.52 2.87 -0.54
C VAL A 148 -9.32 4.00 0.07
N SER A 149 -10.35 4.49 -0.64
CA SER A 149 -11.24 5.51 -0.12
C SER A 149 -12.03 5.05 1.12
N ALA A 150 -12.54 3.81 1.10
CA ALA A 150 -13.24 3.23 2.26
C ALA A 150 -12.31 3.07 3.47
N ALA A 151 -11.07 2.61 3.26
CA ALA A 151 -10.08 2.43 4.34
C ALA A 151 -9.64 3.77 4.96
N LEU A 152 -9.42 4.80 4.15
CA LEU A 152 -9.07 6.13 4.66
C LEU A 152 -10.23 6.78 5.43
N SER A 153 -11.46 6.58 4.96
CA SER A 153 -12.67 7.04 5.65
C SER A 153 -12.87 6.30 6.98
N LEU A 154 -12.68 4.98 6.99
CA LEU A 154 -12.78 4.14 8.19
C LEU A 154 -11.80 4.57 9.28
N GLY A 155 -10.53 4.78 8.91
CA GLY A 155 -9.47 5.10 9.85
C GLY A 155 -9.30 6.59 10.15
N CYS A 156 -10.07 7.47 9.51
CA CYS A 156 -9.88 8.92 9.52
C CYS A 156 -8.46 9.36 9.12
N MET A 157 -7.79 8.63 8.23
CA MET A 157 -6.35 8.81 7.94
C MET A 157 -6.03 9.76 6.78
N SER A 158 -6.99 10.57 6.34
CA SER A 158 -6.79 11.51 5.22
C SER A 158 -5.79 12.63 5.53
N ASP A 159 -5.44 12.82 6.81
CA ASP A 159 -4.37 13.71 7.27
C ASP A 159 -2.96 13.11 7.11
N SER A 160 -2.89 11.78 6.96
CA SER A 160 -1.66 11.00 6.90
C SER A 160 -1.38 10.49 5.49
N PHE A 161 -2.44 10.19 4.73
CA PHE A 161 -2.36 9.63 3.37
C PHE A 161 -3.35 10.26 2.38
N THR A 162 -3.01 10.20 1.10
CA THR A 162 -3.91 10.54 -0.03
C THR A 162 -4.46 9.29 -0.71
N GLN A 163 -5.60 9.44 -1.40
CA GLN A 163 -6.37 8.30 -1.95
C GLN A 163 -5.97 7.89 -3.37
N ASP A 164 -5.67 8.86 -4.25
CA ASP A 164 -5.84 8.61 -5.68
C ASP A 164 -4.85 9.36 -6.56
N VAL A 165 -3.61 9.45 -6.09
CA VAL A 165 -2.51 9.94 -6.91
C VAL A 165 -1.85 8.72 -7.48
N GLU A 166 -1.84 8.58 -8.79
CA GLU A 166 -1.12 7.53 -9.47
C GLU A 166 -0.01 8.16 -10.31
N SER A 167 1.13 7.47 -10.40
CA SER A 167 2.22 7.94 -11.25
C SER A 167 1.99 7.48 -12.70
N ASP A 168 2.09 8.41 -13.65
CA ASP A 168 2.18 8.11 -15.08
C ASP A 168 3.43 7.28 -15.46
N THR A 169 4.31 6.99 -14.50
CA THR A 169 5.57 6.25 -14.69
C THR A 169 5.56 4.84 -14.11
N GLU A 170 4.44 4.37 -13.56
CA GLU A 170 4.31 2.96 -13.16
C GLU A 170 4.12 2.07 -14.39
N ASP A 171 5.20 1.90 -15.13
CA ASP A 171 5.35 0.88 -16.14
C ASP A 171 5.17 -0.47 -15.45
N ALA A 172 4.19 -1.26 -15.87
CA ALA A 172 3.92 -2.58 -15.29
C ALA A 172 5.19 -3.45 -15.31
N SER A 173 6.03 -3.27 -16.35
CA SER A 173 7.34 -3.92 -16.44
C SER A 173 8.29 -3.51 -15.32
N ALA A 174 8.33 -2.23 -14.94
CA ALA A 174 9.13 -1.73 -13.82
C ALA A 174 8.61 -2.26 -12.48
N TYR A 175 7.29 -2.41 -12.31
CA TYR A 175 6.70 -3.02 -11.11
C TYR A 175 7.05 -4.51 -10.97
N PHE A 176 6.96 -5.29 -12.06
CA PHE A 176 7.33 -6.71 -12.06
C PHE A 176 8.84 -6.90 -11.91
N ASN A 177 9.67 -6.05 -12.54
CA ASN A 177 11.13 -6.11 -12.42
C ASN A 177 11.59 -5.70 -11.01
N ALA A 178 10.97 -4.70 -10.39
CA ALA A 178 11.28 -4.27 -9.02
C ALA A 178 10.91 -5.32 -7.95
N LYS A 179 10.02 -6.26 -8.28
CA LYS A 179 9.64 -7.39 -7.41
C LYS A 179 10.24 -8.73 -7.85
N ASN A 180 11.10 -8.73 -8.86
CA ASN A 180 11.76 -9.94 -9.27
C ASN A 180 12.84 -10.29 -8.23
N PRO A 181 12.74 -11.44 -7.54
CA PRO A 181 13.67 -11.84 -6.48
C PRO A 181 15.13 -11.89 -6.96
N GLU A 182 15.35 -12.14 -8.25
CA GLU A 182 16.65 -12.26 -8.90
C GLU A 182 17.22 -10.93 -9.44
N PHE A 183 16.54 -9.80 -9.20
CA PHE A 183 17.05 -8.49 -9.59
C PHE A 183 17.81 -7.81 -8.44
N PRO A 184 18.87 -7.02 -8.75
CA PRO A 184 19.59 -6.26 -7.75
C PRO A 184 18.72 -5.21 -7.06
N ILE A 185 19.03 -4.93 -5.81
CA ILE A 185 18.35 -3.90 -5.01
C ILE A 185 18.50 -2.49 -5.61
N SER A 186 17.53 -1.62 -5.33
CA SER A 186 17.52 -0.25 -5.82
C SER A 186 18.65 0.61 -5.23
N PRO A 187 19.06 1.71 -5.90
CA PRO A 187 20.04 2.66 -5.35
C PRO A 187 19.67 3.23 -3.96
N ALA A 188 18.36 3.36 -3.69
CA ALA A 188 17.86 3.79 -2.39
C ALA A 188 18.11 2.72 -1.30
N GLN A 189 17.90 1.44 -1.63
CA GLN A 189 18.20 0.32 -0.74
C GLN A 189 19.71 0.16 -0.51
N VAL A 190 20.55 0.40 -1.53
CA VAL A 190 22.02 0.44 -1.36
C VAL A 190 22.42 1.51 -0.34
N LYS A 191 21.85 2.72 -0.47
CA LYS A 191 22.09 3.82 0.48
C LYS A 191 21.60 3.46 1.88
N PHE A 192 20.44 2.81 1.98
CA PHE A 192 19.87 2.34 3.23
C PHE A 192 20.75 1.31 3.93
N PHE A 193 21.26 0.31 3.20
CA PHE A 193 22.17 -0.71 3.72
C PHE A 193 23.40 -0.09 4.39
N TYR A 194 24.09 0.84 3.71
CA TYR A 194 25.26 1.48 4.29
C TYR A 194 24.91 2.39 5.49
N ALA A 195 23.73 3.02 5.48
CA ALA A 195 23.25 3.78 6.64
C ALA A 195 22.91 2.86 7.83
N ALA A 196 22.35 1.67 7.57
CA ALA A 196 22.08 0.65 8.58
C ALA A 196 23.40 0.11 9.17
N ALA A 197 24.33 -0.32 8.33
CA ALA A 197 25.65 -0.78 8.77
C ALA A 197 26.38 0.26 9.63
N GLY A 198 26.35 1.54 9.23
CA GLY A 198 26.94 2.62 10.02
C GLY A 198 26.27 2.85 11.38
N ARG A 199 24.96 2.60 11.52
CA ARG A 199 24.26 2.69 12.82
C ARG A 199 24.71 1.60 13.80
N HIS A 200 25.07 0.42 13.29
CA HIS A 200 25.61 -0.69 14.09
C HIS A 200 27.14 -0.61 14.26
N GLY A 201 27.76 0.53 13.94
CA GLY A 201 29.20 0.71 14.12
C GLY A 201 30.09 -0.04 13.13
N LEU A 202 29.52 -0.67 12.09
CA LEU A 202 30.30 -1.36 11.06
C LEU A 202 31.02 -0.33 10.19
N THR A 203 32.30 -0.59 9.94
CA THR A 203 33.08 0.14 8.94
C THR A 203 32.70 -0.32 7.53
N LYS A 204 33.18 0.40 6.50
CA LYS A 204 33.03 -0.04 5.11
C LYS A 204 33.66 -1.42 4.85
N GLN A 205 34.71 -1.79 5.59
CA GLN A 205 35.35 -3.08 5.45
C GLN A 205 34.48 -4.19 6.05
N ASP A 206 33.88 -3.94 7.20
CA ASP A 206 32.97 -4.89 7.87
C ASP A 206 31.71 -5.13 7.04
N ALA A 207 31.13 -4.07 6.49
CA ALA A 207 30.00 -4.18 5.55
C ALA A 207 30.38 -5.01 4.31
N LYS A 208 31.61 -4.88 3.80
CA LYS A 208 32.09 -5.69 2.67
C LYS A 208 32.33 -7.15 3.07
N ALA A 209 32.79 -7.41 4.28
CA ALA A 209 32.95 -8.76 4.82
C ALA A 209 31.59 -9.46 4.97
N LEU A 210 30.58 -8.76 5.47
CA LEU A 210 29.20 -9.25 5.55
C LEU A 210 28.67 -9.61 4.16
N LEU A 211 28.79 -8.73 3.17
CA LEU A 211 28.35 -8.99 1.80
C LEU A 211 29.02 -10.22 1.19
N LYS A 212 30.31 -10.42 1.48
CA LYS A 212 31.06 -11.58 0.98
C LYS A 212 30.52 -12.90 1.52
N LYS A 213 29.99 -12.94 2.76
CA LYS A 213 29.32 -14.12 3.34
C LYS A 213 28.14 -14.58 2.48
N TYR A 214 27.45 -13.62 1.87
CA TYR A 214 26.31 -13.84 0.98
C TYR A 214 26.70 -13.92 -0.51
N GLY A 215 28.00 -13.95 -0.83
CA GLY A 215 28.49 -14.06 -2.20
C GLY A 215 28.49 -12.75 -3.00
N TYR A 216 28.27 -11.60 -2.35
CA TYR A 216 28.19 -10.30 -3.00
C TYR A 216 29.49 -9.50 -2.90
N SER A 217 29.87 -8.84 -4.00
CA SER A 217 31.08 -8.00 -4.06
C SER A 217 30.85 -6.57 -3.57
N SER A 218 29.60 -6.10 -3.72
CA SER A 218 29.14 -4.76 -3.39
C SER A 218 27.66 -4.77 -3.06
N ALA A 219 27.20 -3.78 -2.29
CA ALA A 219 25.80 -3.68 -1.90
C ALA A 219 24.86 -3.50 -3.10
N LYS A 220 25.35 -2.93 -4.20
CA LYS A 220 24.58 -2.78 -5.45
C LYS A 220 24.28 -4.12 -6.16
N ASP A 221 24.99 -5.18 -5.79
CA ASP A 221 24.84 -6.50 -6.40
C ASP A 221 23.88 -7.39 -5.61
N ILE A 222 23.48 -6.97 -4.40
CA ILE A 222 22.56 -7.74 -3.55
C ILE A 222 21.26 -7.95 -4.31
N LEU A 223 20.82 -9.21 -4.40
CA LEU A 223 19.53 -9.53 -4.97
C LEU A 223 18.40 -9.19 -3.99
N THR A 224 17.26 -8.78 -4.53
CA THR A 224 16.09 -8.37 -3.74
C THR A 224 15.66 -9.44 -2.74
N LYS A 225 15.79 -10.72 -3.10
CA LYS A 225 15.45 -11.87 -2.22
C LYS A 225 16.32 -12.00 -0.98
N ASP A 226 17.57 -11.52 -1.03
CA ASP A 226 18.55 -11.69 0.03
C ASP A 226 18.66 -10.44 0.92
N PHE A 227 18.04 -9.34 0.52
CA PHE A 227 18.20 -8.04 1.16
C PHE A 227 17.70 -8.02 2.61
N ASP A 228 16.51 -8.57 2.86
CA ASP A 228 15.91 -8.57 4.20
C ASP A 228 16.72 -9.47 5.15
N THR A 229 17.17 -10.65 4.70
CA THR A 229 18.03 -11.56 5.49
C THR A 229 19.36 -10.91 5.88
N ILE A 230 19.99 -10.19 4.95
CA ILE A 230 21.24 -9.46 5.22
C ILE A 230 20.98 -8.32 6.23
N LEU A 231 19.82 -7.68 6.16
CA LEU A 231 19.44 -6.62 7.09
C LEU A 231 19.16 -7.17 8.50
N GLU A 232 18.47 -8.31 8.60
CA GLU A 232 18.21 -8.99 9.87
C GLU A 232 19.51 -9.43 10.54
N GLU A 233 20.52 -9.88 9.79
CA GLU A 233 21.84 -10.19 10.35
C GLU A 233 22.59 -8.94 10.83
N LEU A 234 22.39 -7.79 10.19
CA LEU A 234 22.90 -6.51 10.70
C LEU A 234 22.23 -6.12 12.02
N GLU A 235 20.92 -6.34 12.12
CA GLU A 235 20.13 -6.01 13.33
C GLU A 235 20.36 -7.01 14.47
N GLY A 236 20.66 -8.27 14.17
CA GLY A 236 20.92 -9.35 15.13
C GLY A 236 22.35 -9.40 15.68
N ALA A 237 23.25 -8.52 15.24
CA ALA A 237 24.61 -8.43 15.75
C ALA A 237 24.71 -7.78 17.15
N ASP A 238 23.58 -7.28 17.69
CA ASP A 238 23.47 -6.64 19.01
C ASP A 238 22.60 -7.44 20.03
N ALA A 239 22.55 -8.78 19.92
CA ALA A 239 21.94 -9.67 20.92
C ALA A 239 22.98 -10.43 21.76
#